data_AF-A0A8S9PWJ1-F1
#
_entry.id   AF-A0A8S9PWJ1-F1
#
_cell.length_a   1.000
_cell.length_b   1.000
_cell.length_c   1.000
_cell.angle_alpha   90.00
_cell.angle_beta   90.00
_cell.angle_gamma   90.00
#
_symmetry.space_group_name_H-M   'P 1'
#
loop_
_entity.id
_entity.type
_entity.pdbx_description
1 polymer ?
#
loop_
_entity_poly.entity_id
_entity_poly.type
_entity_poly.pdbx_seq_one_letter_code
_entity_poly.pdbx_strand_id
1 'polypeptide(L)'
;MPTRHKIRLQCWNKTTHTLTYDMYTTASWRSAYEESINHISVPEDAWNVPSHVEKSKILPPESRRAAGRRKKRRYETRNSRLYSSEMQSMWD
;
A
#
# COMPACT_ATOMS: atom_id res chain seq x y z
N MET A 1 -7.75 34.57 2.02
CA MET A 1 -7.05 33.32 2.39
C MET A 1 -6.46 33.47 3.78
N PRO A 2 -6.80 32.63 4.77
CA PRO A 2 -6.20 32.76 6.09
C PRO A 2 -4.72 32.32 6.00
N THR A 3 -3.83 33.21 6.43
CA THR A 3 -2.37 32.99 6.46
C THR A 3 -2.00 31.85 7.42
N ARG A 4 -0.93 31.11 7.13
CA ARG A 4 -0.43 29.97 7.95
C ARG A 4 -0.38 30.25 9.47
N HIS A 5 -0.15 31.51 9.85
CA HIS A 5 -0.15 31.97 11.25
C HIS A 5 -1.52 31.89 11.93
N LYS A 6 -2.62 32.17 11.22
CA LYS A 6 -3.98 32.09 11.77
C LYS A 6 -4.42 30.64 12.02
N ILE A 7 -3.94 29.70 11.20
CA ILE A 7 -4.20 28.27 11.36
C ILE A 7 -3.52 27.74 12.62
N ARG A 8 -2.27 28.16 12.89
CA ARG A 8 -1.49 27.70 14.04
C ARG A 8 -2.12 28.09 15.39
N LEU A 9 -2.69 29.29 15.50
CA LEU A 9 -3.33 29.77 16.73
C LEU A 9 -4.65 29.04 17.03
N GLN A 10 -5.39 28.61 16.00
CA GLN A 10 -6.65 27.86 16.17
C GLN A 10 -6.42 26.41 16.66
N CYS A 11 -5.21 25.88 16.46
CA CYS A 11 -4.87 24.47 16.71
C CYS A 11 -4.13 24.23 18.04
N TRP A 12 -3.79 25.28 18.81
CA TRP A 12 -3.00 25.14 20.03
C TRP A 12 -3.77 24.45 21.18
N ASN A 13 -5.11 24.47 21.14
CA ASN A 13 -5.97 23.99 22.23
C ASN A 13 -6.81 22.78 21.81
N LYS A 14 -6.57 22.24 20.62
CA LYS A 14 -7.30 21.11 20.07
C LYS A 14 -6.29 20.02 19.77
N THR A 15 -6.44 18.87 20.42
CA THR A 15 -5.72 17.64 20.08
C THR A 15 -5.74 17.50 18.55
N THR A 16 -4.56 17.43 17.93
CA THR A 16 -4.38 17.34 16.47
C THR A 16 -5.22 16.23 15.85
N HIS A 17 -5.49 15.18 16.63
CA HIS A 17 -6.36 14.06 16.29
C HIS A 17 -7.84 14.42 16.11
N THR A 18 -8.36 15.45 16.78
CA THR A 18 -9.79 15.82 16.76
C THR A 18 -10.17 16.55 15.46
N LEU A 19 -9.20 17.21 14.81
CA LEU A 19 -9.47 17.96 13.57
C LEU A 19 -9.59 17.05 12.34
N THR A 20 -8.98 15.86 12.38
CA THR A 20 -8.93 14.92 11.26
C THR A 20 -9.83 13.70 11.45
N TYR A 21 -10.26 13.39 12.68
CA TYR A 21 -10.96 12.14 12.97
C TYR A 21 -12.22 11.95 12.12
N ASP A 22 -13.00 13.02 11.93
CA ASP A 22 -14.26 12.99 11.18
C ASP A 22 -14.05 12.60 9.70
N MET A 23 -12.94 13.05 9.10
CA MET A 23 -12.61 12.75 7.69
C MET A 23 -12.05 11.34 7.48
N TYR A 24 -11.51 10.71 8.52
CA TYR A 24 -10.92 9.36 8.45
C TYR A 24 -11.77 8.29 9.14
N THR A 25 -13.05 8.56 9.41
CA THR A 25 -13.96 7.52 9.89
C THR A 25 -14.33 6.54 8.79
N THR A 26 -14.56 5.27 9.13
CA THR A 26 -15.03 4.26 8.18
C THR A 26 -16.37 4.65 7.54
N ALA A 27 -17.21 5.42 8.23
CA ALA A 27 -18.46 5.95 7.67
C ALA A 27 -18.18 6.97 6.56
N SER A 28 -17.25 7.91 6.79
CA SER A 28 -16.83 8.91 5.80
C SER A 28 -16.19 8.26 4.57
N TRP A 29 -15.34 7.24 4.76
CA TRP A 29 -14.77 6.47 3.65
C TRP A 29 -15.84 5.67 2.88
N ARG A 30 -16.79 5.02 3.56
CA ARG A 30 -17.85 4.29 2.88
C ARG A 30 -18.76 5.21 2.08
N SER A 31 -19.11 6.38 2.62
CA SER A 31 -19.93 7.36 1.91
C SER A 31 -19.18 7.97 0.72
N ALA A 32 -17.90 8.31 0.88
CA ALA A 32 -17.10 8.91 -0.20
C ALA A 32 -16.87 7.97 -1.40
N TYR A 33 -16.93 6.66 -1.18
CA TYR A 33 -16.76 5.63 -2.22
C TYR A 33 -18.03 4.77 -2.40
N GLU A 34 -19.19 5.25 -1.93
CA GLU A 34 -20.48 4.57 -2.11
C GLU A 34 -20.84 4.52 -3.60
N GLU A 35 -20.52 5.60 -4.33
CA GLU A 35 -20.62 5.65 -5.77
C GLU A 35 -19.41 4.96 -6.42
N SER A 36 -19.68 4.01 -7.32
CA SER A 36 -18.64 3.40 -8.13
C SER A 36 -18.07 4.46 -9.09
N ILE A 37 -16.81 4.86 -8.87
CA ILE A 37 -16.10 5.82 -9.75
C ILE A 37 -16.06 5.34 -11.21
N ASN A 38 -16.05 4.01 -11.42
CA ASN A 38 -16.15 3.38 -12.73
C ASN A 38 -17.27 2.35 -12.70
N HIS A 39 -18.52 2.79 -12.83
CA HIS A 39 -19.64 1.86 -12.95
C HIS A 39 -19.43 0.99 -14.19
N ILE A 40 -19.26 -0.33 -14.00
CA ILE A 40 -19.17 -1.24 -15.12
C ILE A 40 -20.58 -1.37 -15.67
N SER A 41 -20.85 -0.68 -16.78
CA SER A 41 -22.19 -0.61 -17.39
C SER A 41 -22.71 -1.95 -17.90
N VAL A 42 -21.83 -2.96 -17.94
CA VAL A 42 -22.12 -4.29 -18.44
C VAL A 42 -22.28 -5.22 -17.23
N PRO A 43 -23.41 -5.94 -17.09
CA PRO A 43 -23.57 -6.91 -16.01
C PRO A 43 -22.51 -8.01 -16.11
N GLU A 44 -22.11 -8.58 -14.96
CA GLU A 44 -21.06 -9.60 -14.89
C GLU A 44 -21.35 -10.79 -15.81
N ASP A 45 -22.63 -11.20 -15.92
CA ASP A 45 -23.08 -12.30 -16.78
C ASP A 45 -22.84 -12.05 -18.29
N ALA A 46 -22.66 -10.79 -18.70
CA ALA A 46 -22.38 -10.43 -20.08
C ALA A 46 -20.86 -10.26 -20.36
N TRP A 47 -20.00 -10.43 -19.36
CA TRP A 47 -18.56 -10.35 -19.53
C TRP A 47 -18.04 -11.62 -20.21
N ASN A 48 -17.74 -11.50 -21.50
CA ASN A 48 -17.12 -12.57 -22.27
C ASN A 48 -15.66 -12.24 -22.54
N VAL A 49 -14.78 -13.22 -22.36
CA VAL A 49 -13.38 -13.09 -22.78
C VAL A 49 -13.36 -12.99 -24.31
N PRO A 50 -12.76 -11.95 -24.90
CA PRO A 50 -12.67 -11.85 -26.35
C PRO A 50 -11.99 -13.09 -26.94
N SER A 51 -12.51 -13.60 -28.04
CA SER A 51 -12.05 -14.86 -28.64
C SER A 51 -10.55 -14.89 -28.97
N HIS A 52 -9.95 -13.73 -29.27
CA HIS A 52 -8.50 -13.61 -29.51
C HIS A 52 -7.66 -13.75 -28.24
N VAL A 53 -8.19 -13.33 -27.08
CA VAL A 53 -7.55 -13.50 -25.77
C VAL A 53 -7.65 -14.95 -25.34
N GLU A 54 -8.84 -15.55 -25.46
CA GLU A 54 -9.09 -16.94 -25.12
C GLU A 54 -8.22 -17.90 -25.96
N LYS A 55 -8.07 -17.63 -27.26
CA LYS A 55 -7.24 -18.42 -28.18
C LYS A 55 -5.75 -18.07 -28.11
N SER A 56 -5.37 -17.03 -27.35
CA SER A 56 -3.96 -16.63 -27.27
C SER A 56 -3.16 -17.68 -26.50
N LYS A 57 -2.07 -18.16 -27.10
CA LYS A 57 -1.09 -18.98 -26.38
C LYS A 57 -0.17 -18.05 -25.61
N ILE A 58 -0.33 -18.01 -24.30
CA ILE A 58 0.55 -17.25 -23.42
C ILE A 58 1.91 -17.97 -23.39
N LEU A 59 2.85 -17.49 -24.20
CA LEU A 59 4.22 -17.97 -24.16
C LEU A 59 4.99 -17.25 -23.03
N PRO A 60 5.96 -17.91 -22.40
CA PRO A 60 6.92 -17.19 -21.57
C PRO A 60 7.58 -16.09 -22.41
N PRO A 61 7.94 -14.95 -21.80
CA PRO A 61 8.65 -13.91 -22.53
C PRO A 61 9.93 -14.49 -23.15
N GLU A 62 10.19 -14.16 -24.41
CA GLU A 62 11.40 -14.61 -25.12
C GLU A 62 12.68 -14.18 -24.39
N SER A 63 12.63 -13.04 -23.69
CA SER A 63 13.74 -12.59 -22.86
C SER A 63 13.78 -13.38 -21.54
N ARG A 64 14.86 -14.14 -21.33
CA ARG A 64 15.27 -14.54 -19.98
C ARG A 64 15.56 -13.26 -19.18
N ARG A 65 14.93 -13.09 -18.02
CA ARG A 65 15.30 -12.00 -17.09
C ARG A 65 16.81 -12.05 -16.89
N ALA A 66 17.50 -10.92 -17.10
CA ALA A 66 18.93 -10.83 -16.80
C ALA A 66 19.18 -11.37 -15.39
N ALA A 67 20.34 -12.01 -15.17
CA ALA A 67 20.72 -12.48 -13.86
C ALA A 67 20.44 -11.37 -12.85
N GLY A 68 19.51 -11.64 -11.92
CA GLY A 68 19.00 -10.61 -11.02
C GLY A 68 20.16 -9.94 -10.28
N ARG A 69 19.99 -8.67 -9.93
CA ARG A 69 20.99 -7.96 -9.13
C ARG A 69 21.28 -8.78 -7.87
N ARG A 70 22.57 -9.09 -7.64
CA ARG A 70 23.01 -9.81 -6.45
C ARG A 70 22.39 -9.16 -5.21
N LYS A 71 21.69 -9.96 -4.39
CA LYS A 71 21.10 -9.48 -3.13
C LYS A 71 22.19 -8.78 -2.32
N LYS A 72 22.02 -7.46 -2.09
CA LYS A 72 22.96 -6.68 -1.29
C LYS A 72 22.90 -7.22 0.14
N ARG A 73 24.01 -7.75 0.65
CA ARG A 73 24.14 -8.09 2.08
C ARG A 73 24.10 -6.77 2.86
N ARG A 74 23.18 -6.65 3.82
CA ARG A 74 23.22 -5.57 4.81
C ARG A 74 24.37 -5.86 5.78
N TYR A 75 25.09 -4.81 6.19
CA TYR A 75 26.04 -4.96 7.29
C TYR A 75 25.27 -5.31 8.57
N GLU A 76 25.87 -6.17 9.38
CA GLU A 76 25.36 -6.39 10.73
C GLU A 76 25.44 -5.09 11.53
N THR A 77 24.27 -4.66 11.99
CA THR A 77 24.14 -3.61 12.99
C THR A 77 24.46 -4.17 14.36
N ARG A 78 24.76 -3.30 15.34
CA ARG A 78 24.97 -3.73 16.73
C ARG A 78 23.80 -4.58 17.25
N ASN A 79 22.57 -4.19 16.95
CA ASN A 79 21.38 -4.90 17.42
C ASN A 79 21.23 -6.27 16.76
N SER A 80 21.59 -6.42 15.48
CA SER A 80 21.56 -7.74 14.84
C SER A 80 22.59 -8.69 15.44
N ARG A 81 23.77 -8.18 15.87
CA ARG A 81 24.77 -8.99 16.57
C ARG A 81 24.28 -9.43 17.95
N LEU A 82 23.63 -8.53 18.69
CA LEU A 82 23.05 -8.83 20.01
C LEU A 82 21.97 -9.90 19.90
N TYR A 83 21.04 -9.74 18.95
CA TYR A 83 19.98 -10.72 18.72
C TYR A 83 20.53 -12.08 18.28
N SER A 84 21.54 -12.11 17.42
CA SER A 84 22.22 -13.37 17.04
C SER A 84 22.94 -14.03 18.22
N SER A 85 23.57 -13.25 19.10
CA SER A 85 24.21 -13.76 20.32
C SER A 85 23.20 -14.35 21.30
N GLU A 86 22.06 -13.68 21.48
CA GLU A 86 20.98 -14.13 22.35
C GLU A 86 20.34 -15.42 21.81
N MET A 87 20.11 -15.48 20.50
CA MET A 87 19.64 -16.70 19.84
C MET A 87 20.64 -17.83 19.98
N GLN A 88 21.95 -17.59 19.83
CA GLN A 88 22.97 -18.63 20.00
C GLN A 88 22.97 -19.18 21.43
N SER A 89 22.88 -18.31 22.46
CA SER A 89 22.81 -18.74 23.86
C SER A 89 21.55 -19.50 24.25
N MET A 90 20.49 -19.43 23.44
CA MET A 90 19.24 -20.17 23.68
C MET A 90 19.32 -21.61 23.20
N TRP A 91 20.26 -21.92 22.30
CA TRP A 91 20.43 -23.25 21.70
C TRP A 91 21.69 -23.98 22.18
N ASP A 92 22.50 -23.35 23.05
CA ASP A 92 23.62 -23.94 23.78
C ASP A 92 23.17 -24.38 25.18
#